data_AF-A0A7Y3W5T7-F1
#
_entry.id   AF-A0A7Y3W5T7-F1
#
_cell.length_a   1.000
_cell.length_b   1.000
_cell.length_c   1.000
_cell.angle_alpha   90.00
_cell.angle_beta   90.00
_cell.angle_gamma   90.00
#
_symmetry.space_group_name_H-M   'P 1'
#
loop_
_entity.id
_entity.type
_entity.pdbx_description
1 polymer ?
#
loop_
_entity_poly.entity_id
_entity_poly.type
_entity_poly.pdbx_seq_one_letter_code
_entity_poly.pdbx_strand_id
1 'polypeptide(L)'
;MRAAALFALAVLALGACTTVTEVDEGPYFTEGFSDGCRTAEARRAAFDTRSFRNDELFQNQPSYAAGWREGFANCQRTGIGGPQPTSTGAVEPIL
;
A
#
# COMPACT_ATOMS: atom_id res chain seq x y z
N MET A 1 0.31 43.56 15.07
CA MET A 1 0.66 42.21 15.60
C MET A 1 -0.17 41.06 15.00
N ARG A 2 -1.42 41.27 14.55
CA ARG A 2 -2.26 40.20 13.94
C ARG A 2 -1.77 39.68 12.57
N ALA A 3 -1.18 40.56 11.74
CA ALA A 3 -0.70 40.18 10.40
C ALA A 3 0.53 39.26 10.43
N ALA A 4 1.41 39.41 11.42
CA ALA A 4 2.59 38.55 11.58
C ALA A 4 2.21 37.11 11.98
N ALA A 5 1.15 36.95 12.77
CA ALA A 5 0.64 35.63 13.17
C ALA A 5 0.05 34.84 12.00
N LEU A 6 -0.58 35.52 11.03
CA LEU A 6 -1.13 34.89 9.83
C LEU A 6 -0.03 34.42 8.87
N PHE A 7 1.06 35.18 8.75
CA PHE A 7 2.20 34.81 7.94
C PHE A 7 2.95 33.59 8.50
N ALA A 8 3.06 33.49 9.83
CA ALA A 8 3.68 32.35 10.50
C ALA A 8 2.87 31.04 10.31
N LEU A 9 1.53 31.12 10.30
CA LEU A 9 0.68 29.96 10.05
C LEU A 9 0.75 29.46 8.59
N ALA A 10 0.89 30.39 7.64
CA ALA A 10 0.93 30.04 6.21
C ALA A 10 2.19 29.22 5.86
N VAL A 11 3.35 29.51 6.47
CA VAL A 11 4.61 28.78 6.21
C VAL A 11 4.57 27.35 6.76
N LEU A 12 3.88 27.12 7.88
CA LEU A 12 3.71 25.77 8.44
C LEU A 12 2.77 24.86 7.61
N ALA A 13 1.88 25.44 6.81
CA ALA A 13 0.95 24.67 5.98
C ALA A 13 1.59 24.08 4.70
N LEU A 14 2.75 24.59 4.26
CA LEU A 14 3.44 24.12 3.05
C LEU A 14 4.34 22.89 3.27
N GLY A 15 4.56 22.48 4.52
CA GLY A 15 5.45 21.36 4.87
C GLY A 15 4.81 19.97 4.93
N ALA A 16 3.50 19.84 4.66
CA ALA A 16 2.77 18.58 4.82
C ALA A 16 2.79 17.65 3.58
N CYS A 17 3.39 18.08 2.47
CA CYS A 17 3.60 17.23 1.29
C CYS A 17 4.96 16.53 1.36
N THR A 18 5.19 15.70 2.37
CA THR A 18 6.42 14.88 2.40
C THR A 18 6.14 13.50 1.84
N THR A 19 6.76 13.27 0.68
CA THR A 19 7.35 12.00 0.22
C THR A 19 6.36 10.90 -0.17
N VAL A 20 6.01 10.88 -1.45
CA VAL A 20 6.00 9.61 -2.19
C VAL A 20 7.45 9.13 -2.15
N THR A 21 7.77 8.27 -1.18
CA THR A 21 9.00 7.49 -1.27
C THR A 21 8.82 6.61 -2.49
N GLU A 22 9.58 6.85 -3.56
CA GLU A 22 9.82 5.83 -4.57
C GLU A 22 10.35 4.61 -3.81
N VAL A 23 9.43 3.69 -3.53
CA VAL A 23 9.79 2.40 -2.96
C VAL A 23 10.57 1.75 -4.08
N ASP A 24 11.87 1.51 -3.86
CA ASP A 24 12.62 0.62 -4.73
C ASP A 24 11.89 -0.72 -4.72
N GLU A 25 11.12 -0.98 -5.78
CA GLU A 25 10.26 -2.16 -5.86
C GLU A 25 11.13 -3.42 -5.84
N GLY A 26 12.40 -3.35 -6.22
CA GLY A 26 13.32 -4.49 -6.12
C GLY A 26 12.74 -5.81 -6.69
N PRO A 27 13.38 -6.94 -6.41
CA PRO A 27 12.91 -8.22 -6.97
C PRO A 27 11.74 -8.85 -6.20
N TYR A 28 11.56 -8.53 -4.91
CA TYR A 28 10.60 -9.23 -4.04
C TYR A 28 9.31 -8.46 -3.72
N PHE A 29 9.15 -7.23 -4.22
CA PHE A 29 7.96 -6.43 -3.92
C PHE A 29 6.67 -7.06 -4.46
N THR A 30 6.68 -7.58 -5.69
CA THR A 30 5.49 -8.23 -6.28
C THR A 30 5.05 -9.44 -5.46
N GLU A 31 6.00 -10.26 -4.99
CA GLU A 31 5.72 -11.40 -4.12
C GLU A 31 5.13 -10.91 -2.78
N GLY A 32 5.77 -9.93 -2.15
CA GLY A 32 5.28 -9.30 -0.93
C GLY A 32 3.86 -8.76 -1.09
N PHE A 33 3.60 -8.01 -2.15
CA PHE A 33 2.30 -7.42 -2.47
C PHE A 33 1.20 -8.47 -2.56
N SER A 34 1.45 -9.56 -3.28
CA SER A 34 0.51 -10.67 -3.42
C SER A 34 0.18 -11.31 -2.06
N ASP A 35 1.20 -11.60 -1.24
CA ASP A 35 1.03 -12.17 0.09
C ASP A 35 0.30 -11.22 1.07
N GLY A 36 0.58 -9.92 0.95
CA GLY A 36 -0.11 -8.87 1.70
C GLY A 36 -1.60 -8.84 1.37
N CYS A 37 -1.93 -8.88 0.07
CA CYS A 37 -3.31 -8.89 -0.39
C CYS A 37 -4.06 -10.14 0.09
N ARG A 38 -3.47 -11.33 -0.09
CA ARG A 38 -4.04 -12.61 0.37
C ARG A 38 -4.26 -12.63 1.88
N THR A 39 -3.37 -12.00 2.65
CA THR A 39 -3.54 -11.83 4.09
C THR A 39 -4.72 -10.89 4.41
N ALA A 40 -4.88 -9.77 3.70
CA ALA A 40 -6.01 -8.88 3.88
C ALA A 40 -7.35 -9.57 3.55
N GLU A 41 -7.39 -10.35 2.48
CA GLU A 41 -8.58 -11.12 2.08
C GLU A 41 -8.96 -12.18 3.11
N ALA A 42 -7.99 -12.96 3.61
CA ALA A 42 -8.27 -13.94 4.65
C ALA A 42 -8.80 -13.30 5.93
N ARG A 43 -8.21 -12.17 6.35
CA ARG A 43 -8.72 -11.44 7.53
C ARG A 43 -10.12 -10.87 7.35
N ARG A 44 -10.57 -10.63 6.11
CA ARG A 44 -11.96 -10.27 5.80
C ARG A 44 -12.89 -11.49 5.82
N ALA A 45 -12.42 -12.62 5.30
CA ALA A 45 -13.18 -13.85 5.24
C ALA A 45 -13.18 -14.54 6.62
N ALA A 46 -14.24 -14.29 7.40
CA ALA A 46 -14.64 -15.12 8.53
C ALA A 46 -13.65 -15.24 9.72
N PHE A 47 -13.39 -14.12 10.43
CA PHE A 47 -12.64 -14.08 11.69
C PHE A 47 -11.26 -14.79 11.66
N ASP A 48 -10.72 -14.97 10.47
CA ASP A 48 -9.52 -15.73 10.25
C ASP A 48 -8.28 -14.88 10.58
N THR A 49 -7.36 -15.44 11.36
CA THR A 49 -6.11 -14.79 11.75
C THR A 49 -4.94 -15.21 10.87
N ARG A 50 -5.17 -16.01 9.82
CA ARG A 50 -4.13 -16.45 8.90
C ARG A 50 -3.38 -15.27 8.29
N SER A 51 -2.07 -15.46 8.21
CA SER A 51 -1.12 -14.55 7.57
C SER A 51 -0.36 -15.36 6.54
N PHE A 52 -0.26 -14.84 5.32
CA PHE A 52 0.48 -15.47 4.22
C PHE A 52 1.85 -14.85 4.03
N ARG A 53 2.33 -14.10 5.02
CA ARG A 53 3.65 -13.47 5.02
C ARG A 53 4.76 -14.51 5.11
N ASN A 54 5.73 -14.44 4.22
CA ASN A 54 7.02 -15.11 4.34
C ASN A 54 7.88 -14.33 5.34
N ASP A 55 8.05 -14.88 6.56
CA ASP A 55 8.76 -14.18 7.63
C ASP A 55 10.26 -14.01 7.36
N GLU A 56 10.90 -14.89 6.58
CA GLU A 56 12.31 -14.76 6.21
C GLU A 56 12.52 -13.58 5.26
N LEU A 57 11.72 -13.51 4.18
CA LEU A 57 11.79 -12.39 3.23
C LEU A 57 11.34 -11.09 3.89
N PHE A 58 10.33 -11.12 4.77
CA PHE A 58 9.88 -9.92 5.47
C PHE A 58 10.93 -9.31 6.41
N GLN A 59 11.79 -10.14 7.00
CA GLN A 59 12.86 -9.68 7.87
C GLN A 59 14.10 -9.24 7.09
N ASN A 60 14.43 -9.94 6.01
CA ASN A 60 15.72 -9.77 5.32
C ASN A 60 15.63 -8.95 4.03
N GLN A 61 14.45 -8.83 3.42
CA GLN A 61 14.27 -8.15 2.13
C GLN A 61 13.34 -6.93 2.26
N PRO A 62 13.90 -5.70 2.22
CA PRO A 62 13.12 -4.47 2.33
C PRO A 62 12.01 -4.34 1.26
N SER A 63 12.28 -4.77 0.02
CA SER A 63 11.30 -4.75 -1.08
C SER A 63 10.11 -5.67 -0.81
N TYR A 64 10.34 -6.88 -0.28
CA TYR A 64 9.27 -7.78 0.14
C TYR A 64 8.42 -7.14 1.25
N ALA A 65 9.06 -6.59 2.29
CA ALA A 65 8.35 -5.99 3.41
C ALA A 65 7.54 -4.75 2.99
N ALA A 66 8.06 -3.96 2.06
CA ALA A 66 7.34 -2.84 1.47
C ALA A 66 6.12 -3.32 0.67
N GLY A 67 6.32 -4.26 -0.25
CA GLY A 67 5.24 -4.85 -1.05
C GLY A 67 4.14 -5.44 -0.17
N TRP A 68 4.50 -6.21 0.85
CA TRP A 68 3.53 -6.82 1.77
C TRP A 68 2.66 -5.80 2.50
N ARG A 69 3.26 -4.71 3.01
CA ARG A 69 2.50 -3.64 3.68
C ARG A 69 1.57 -2.94 2.70
N GLU A 70 2.04 -2.67 1.49
CA GLU A 70 1.27 -1.99 0.46
C GLU A 70 0.08 -2.85 -0.02
N GLY A 71 0.34 -4.11 -0.39
CA GLY A 71 -0.69 -5.06 -0.82
C GLY A 71 -1.74 -5.29 0.26
N PHE A 72 -1.33 -5.43 1.52
CA PHE A 72 -2.26 -5.53 2.64
C PHE A 72 -3.15 -4.29 2.75
N ALA A 73 -2.56 -3.09 2.75
CA ALA A 73 -3.31 -1.83 2.87
C ALA A 73 -4.22 -1.55 1.68
N ASN A 74 -3.82 -1.93 0.46
CA ASN A 74 -4.62 -1.75 -0.75
C ASN A 74 -5.83 -2.69 -0.74
N CYS A 75 -5.62 -4.00 -0.51
CA CYS A 75 -6.71 -4.97 -0.50
C CYS A 75 -7.59 -4.88 0.76
N GLN A 76 -7.12 -4.28 1.85
CA GLN A 76 -7.93 -3.92 3.03
C GLN A 76 -8.82 -2.69 2.80
N ARG A 77 -8.56 -1.84 1.80
CA ARG A 77 -9.42 -0.69 1.48
C ARG A 77 -10.54 -1.00 0.51
N THR A 78 -10.39 -1.99 -0.37
CA THR A 78 -11.36 -2.34 -1.45
C THR A 78 -12.73 -2.85 -0.98
N GLY A 79 -13.01 -2.92 0.33
CA GLY A 79 -14.30 -3.35 0.89
C GLY A 79 -15.19 -2.23 1.43
N ILE A 80 -14.77 -0.96 1.35
CA ILE A 80 -15.61 0.20 1.73
C ILE A 80 -15.89 1.02 0.46
N GLY A 81 -16.71 0.48 -0.45
CA GLY A 81 -17.41 1.25 -1.49
C GLY A 81 -16.60 2.06 -2.51
N GLY A 82 -15.37 1.66 -2.86
CA GLY A 82 -14.60 2.30 -3.94
C GLY A 82 -14.72 1.57 -5.28
N PRO A 83 -14.63 2.25 -6.44
CA PRO A 83 -14.65 1.60 -7.74
C PRO A 83 -13.51 0.57 -7.81
N GLN A 84 -13.87 -0.65 -8.16
CA GLN A 84 -12.95 -1.73 -8.48
C GLN A 84 -11.91 -1.20 -9.48
N PRO A 85 -10.60 -1.43 -9.28
CA PRO A 85 -9.65 -1.25 -10.38
C PRO A 85 -10.07 -2.27 -11.44
N THR A 86 -10.82 -1.80 -12.43
CA THR A 86 -11.00 -2.56 -13.66
C THR A 86 -9.58 -2.78 -14.15
N SER A 87 -9.19 -4.05 -14.15
CA SER A 87 -8.05 -4.57 -14.89
C SER A 87 -8.19 -4.11 -16.35
N THR A 88 -7.75 -2.90 -16.64
CA THR A 88 -7.42 -2.44 -17.99
C THR A 88 -5.94 -2.73 -18.21
N GLY A 89 -5.58 -3.98 -17.98
CA GLY A 89 -4.46 -4.64 -18.64
C GLY A 89 -5.09 -5.54 -19.67
N ALA A 90 -4.80 -5.28 -20.94
CA ALA A 90 -5.30 -6.04 -22.07
C ALA A 90 -5.20 -7.55 -21.82
N VAL A 91 -6.34 -8.23 -21.81
CA VAL A 91 -6.38 -9.66 -22.14
C VAL A 91 -6.18 -9.69 -23.65
N GLU A 92 -4.94 -9.90 -24.09
CA GLU A 92 -4.69 -10.32 -25.47
C GLU A 92 -5.47 -11.63 -25.70
N PRO A 93 -6.27 -11.74 -26.78
CA PRO A 93 -6.92 -13.00 -27.09
C PRO A 93 -5.86 -14.04 -27.46
N ILE A 94 -5.86 -15.16 -26.74
CA ILE A 94 -5.24 -16.38 -27.23
C ILE A 94 -6.14 -16.89 -28.37
N LEU A 95 -5.60 -16.75 -29.59
CA LEU A 95 -6.04 -17.32 -30.88
C LEU A 95 -7.36 -16.82 -31.48
#